data_AF-A0A0P7FR27-F1
#
_entry.id   AF-A0A0P7FR27-F1
#
_cell.length_a   1.000
_cell.length_b   1.000
_cell.length_c   1.000
_cell.angle_alpha   90.00
_cell.angle_beta   90.00
_cell.angle_gamma   90.00
#
_symmetry.space_group_name_H-M   'P 1'
#
loop_
_entity.id
_entity.type
_entity.pdbx_description
1 polymer ?
#
loop_
_entity_poly.entity_id
_entity_poly.type
_entity_poly.pdbx_seq_one_letter_code
_entity_poly.pdbx_strand_id
1 'polypeptide(L)'
;MSSNKSSRKVVSVDEQAFEQAETGTVAGDDAPVVDDTPQMEPAVEQETQAKVDANHPDGIADTSKDRIHGVTLEQEERIRAREAELERISAQAELGTQDGREQRTREVAAEGSKQRRREFQKRAATVDPMADPERDDPRAELSQDELATVNTEADRLATRVDGWSRAAISRRLAGAVVDGTDLTSAVVRVFEELQTAPGVPCPSTLSRTSIAARSRSKVVWRPSGTVIRRPSNKSG
;
A
#
# COMPACT_ATOMS: atom_id res chain seq x y z
N MET A 1 -10.40 15.63 -3.77
CA MET A 1 -10.97 16.79 -3.07
C MET A 1 -12.23 17.22 -3.80
N SER A 2 -13.41 17.03 -3.21
CA SER A 2 -14.69 17.40 -3.83
C SER A 2 -15.38 18.42 -2.93
N SER A 3 -15.42 19.67 -3.39
CA SER A 3 -16.11 20.77 -2.70
C SER A 3 -17.57 20.77 -3.12
N ASN A 4 -18.50 20.60 -2.18
CA ASN A 4 -19.92 20.80 -2.44
C ASN A 4 -20.28 22.25 -2.04
N LYS A 5 -20.60 23.10 -3.03
CA LYS A 5 -21.01 24.49 -2.81
C LYS A 5 -22.47 24.53 -2.36
N SER A 6 -22.70 24.98 -1.13
CA SER A 6 -24.03 25.27 -0.58
C SER A 6 -24.56 26.60 -1.15
N SER A 7 -25.71 26.55 -1.83
CA SER A 7 -26.44 27.75 -2.29
C SER A 7 -27.36 28.25 -1.17
N ARG A 8 -27.00 29.36 -0.52
CA ARG A 8 -27.91 30.11 0.37
C ARG A 8 -29.05 30.72 -0.44
N LYS A 9 -30.28 30.36 -0.08
CA LYS A 9 -31.50 31.03 -0.55
C LYS A 9 -31.77 32.20 0.39
N VAL A 10 -31.53 33.42 -0.08
CA VAL A 10 -31.87 34.66 0.63
C VAL A 10 -33.38 34.88 0.45
N VAL A 11 -34.12 35.02 1.55
CA VAL A 11 -35.53 35.41 1.54
C VAL A 11 -35.57 36.83 2.11
N SER A 12 -35.97 37.78 1.27
CA SER A 12 -36.18 39.18 1.63
C SER A 12 -37.46 39.32 2.45
N VAL A 13 -37.39 40.10 3.53
CA VAL A 13 -38.54 40.50 4.35
C VAL A 13 -39.17 41.71 3.66
N ASP A 14 -40.33 41.51 3.02
CA ASP A 14 -41.12 42.62 2.53
C ASP A 14 -41.90 43.27 3.68
N GLU A 15 -41.78 44.59 3.73
CA GLU A 15 -42.45 45.53 4.62
C GLU A 15 -43.97 45.31 4.66
N GLN A 16 -44.53 45.10 5.86
CA GLN A 16 -45.96 45.34 6.09
C GLN A 16 -46.13 46.51 7.05
N ALA A 17 -46.66 47.60 6.48
CA ALA A 17 -47.05 48.82 7.15
C ALA A 17 -48.19 48.56 8.13
N PHE A 18 -48.05 49.06 9.36
CA PHE A 18 -49.14 49.19 10.32
C PHE A 18 -49.81 50.55 10.10
N GLU A 19 -51.04 50.56 9.57
CA GLU A 19 -51.92 51.72 9.69
C GLU A 19 -52.55 51.72 11.09
N GLN A 20 -52.29 52.78 11.86
CA GLN A 20 -53.00 53.09 13.10
C GLN A 20 -54.30 53.80 12.73
N ALA A 21 -55.45 53.23 13.08
CA ALA A 21 -56.72 53.93 13.09
C ALA A 21 -56.99 54.46 14.51
N GLU A 22 -57.27 55.75 14.56
CA GLU A 22 -57.40 56.58 15.75
C GLU A 22 -58.59 56.21 16.66
N THR A 23 -58.34 56.52 17.92
CA THR A 23 -59.23 56.68 19.07
C THR A 23 -60.63 57.21 18.78
N GLY A 24 -61.65 56.42 19.12
CA GLY A 24 -63.03 56.86 19.33
C GLY A 24 -63.46 56.54 20.76
N THR A 25 -63.57 57.58 21.60
CA THR A 25 -64.01 57.51 22.99
C THR A 25 -65.53 57.37 23.09
N VAL A 26 -66.00 56.32 23.77
CA VAL A 26 -67.36 56.27 24.33
C VAL A 26 -67.26 55.72 25.75
N ALA A 27 -67.50 56.60 26.71
CA ALA A 27 -67.69 56.25 28.11
C ALA A 27 -69.07 55.62 28.31
N GLY A 28 -69.09 54.51 29.03
CA GLY A 28 -70.29 53.82 29.50
C GLY A 28 -69.86 52.67 30.39
N ASP A 29 -70.19 52.77 31.69
CA ASP A 29 -69.87 51.84 32.78
C ASP A 29 -70.22 50.37 32.49
N ASP A 30 -69.52 49.48 33.22
CA ASP A 30 -69.60 48.02 33.30
C ASP A 30 -68.74 47.19 32.31
N ALA A 31 -67.44 47.03 32.66
CA ALA A 31 -66.59 45.95 32.15
C ALA A 31 -66.07 45.08 33.32
N PRO A 32 -66.10 43.74 33.23
CA PRO A 32 -65.64 42.86 34.30
C PRO A 32 -64.12 42.97 34.48
N VAL A 33 -63.66 42.96 35.74
CA VAL A 33 -62.23 42.86 36.08
C VAL A 33 -61.68 41.58 35.44
N VAL A 34 -60.83 41.75 34.42
CA VAL A 34 -60.03 40.66 33.84
C VAL A 34 -58.92 40.36 34.84
N ASP A 35 -58.90 39.14 35.38
CA ASP A 35 -57.81 38.65 36.21
C ASP A 35 -56.61 38.37 35.30
N ASP A 36 -55.79 39.41 35.06
CA ASP A 36 -54.55 39.36 34.28
C ASP A 36 -53.43 38.65 35.06
N THR A 37 -53.63 37.38 35.44
CA THR A 37 -52.50 36.51 35.81
C THR A 37 -51.93 35.92 34.51
N PRO A 38 -50.78 36.40 34.00
CA PRO A 38 -50.22 35.88 32.76
C PRO A 38 -49.86 34.40 32.94
N GLN A 39 -50.55 33.54 32.21
CA GLN A 39 -50.12 32.16 32.00
C GLN A 39 -48.82 32.24 31.18
N MET A 40 -47.68 32.10 31.85
CA MET A 40 -46.39 32.12 31.19
C MET A 40 -46.23 30.82 30.40
N GLU A 41 -46.68 30.81 29.14
CA GLU A 41 -46.28 29.79 28.19
C GLU A 41 -44.79 29.98 27.89
N PRO A 42 -43.99 28.90 27.90
CA PRO A 42 -42.58 29.01 27.54
C PRO A 42 -42.50 29.58 26.12
N ALA A 43 -41.67 30.59 25.93
CA ALA A 43 -41.41 31.11 24.59
C ALA A 43 -40.93 29.94 23.72
N VAL A 44 -41.41 29.85 22.48
CA VAL A 44 -41.08 28.78 21.53
C VAL A 44 -39.57 28.53 21.45
N GLU A 45 -38.76 29.58 21.58
CA GLU A 45 -37.29 29.51 21.64
C GLU A 45 -36.77 28.69 22.84
N GLN A 46 -37.38 28.82 24.02
CA GLN A 46 -37.00 28.04 25.21
C GLN A 46 -37.37 26.56 25.05
N GLU A 47 -38.53 26.25 24.46
CA GLU A 47 -38.93 24.86 24.18
C GLU A 47 -38.00 24.23 23.13
N THR A 48 -37.64 25.00 22.11
CA THR A 48 -36.73 24.56 21.05
C THR A 48 -35.33 24.32 21.62
N GLN A 49 -34.84 25.22 22.47
CA GLN A 49 -33.53 25.07 23.12
C GLN A 49 -33.50 23.86 24.05
N ALA A 50 -34.55 23.64 24.86
CA ALA A 50 -34.64 22.47 25.71
C ALA A 50 -34.65 21.15 24.92
N LYS A 51 -35.33 21.11 23.76
CA LYS A 51 -35.31 19.95 22.84
C LYS A 51 -33.94 19.72 22.19
N VAL A 52 -33.24 20.80 21.84
CA VAL A 52 -31.89 20.72 21.26
C VAL A 52 -30.89 20.23 22.31
N ASP A 53 -30.95 20.77 23.52
CA ASP A 53 -30.07 20.41 24.63
C ASP A 53 -30.26 18.94 25.05
N ALA A 54 -31.50 18.43 25.06
CA ALA A 54 -31.81 17.03 25.36
C ALA A 54 -31.25 16.04 24.31
N ASN A 55 -30.96 16.50 23.09
CA ASN A 55 -30.39 15.69 22.01
C ASN A 55 -28.91 15.96 21.75
N HIS A 56 -28.27 16.82 22.56
CA HIS A 56 -26.86 17.16 22.40
C HIS A 56 -25.97 15.96 22.76
N PRO A 57 -24.93 15.62 21.97
CA PRO A 57 -24.07 14.46 22.22
C PRO A 57 -23.36 14.50 23.58
N ASP A 58 -23.09 15.69 24.12
CA ASP A 58 -22.51 15.86 25.46
C ASP A 58 -23.55 15.74 26.61
N GLY A 59 -24.85 15.74 26.29
CA GLY A 59 -25.96 15.45 27.22
C GLY A 59 -26.36 13.97 27.23
N ILE A 60 -25.78 13.15 26.36
CA ILE A 60 -25.96 11.70 26.36
C ILE A 60 -25.32 11.16 27.63
N ALA A 61 -26.16 10.59 28.49
CA ALA A 61 -25.75 10.02 29.75
C ALA A 61 -24.57 9.07 29.56
N ASP A 62 -23.54 9.31 30.36
CA ASP A 62 -22.46 8.38 30.68
C ASP A 62 -22.97 6.92 30.69
N THR A 63 -22.58 6.15 29.67
CA THR A 63 -23.01 4.75 29.49
C THR A 63 -22.35 3.82 30.49
N SER A 64 -21.48 4.33 31.36
CA SER A 64 -20.86 3.55 32.45
C SER A 64 -21.78 3.30 33.65
N LYS A 65 -22.97 3.91 33.70
CA LYS A 65 -23.96 3.71 34.77
C LYS A 65 -25.01 2.64 34.40
N ASP A 66 -25.60 2.01 35.41
CA ASP A 66 -26.57 0.90 35.29
C ASP A 66 -27.81 1.17 34.41
N ARG A 67 -28.10 2.43 34.08
CA ARG A 67 -29.19 2.84 33.17
C ARG A 67 -28.78 4.04 32.31
N ILE A 68 -28.87 3.90 30.99
CA ILE A 68 -28.66 5.01 30.05
C ILE A 68 -29.93 5.90 30.08
N HIS A 69 -29.81 7.13 30.58
CA HIS A 69 -30.94 8.06 30.64
C HIS A 69 -31.33 8.56 29.24
N GLY A 70 -32.63 8.70 28.98
CA GLY A 70 -33.16 9.21 27.70
C GLY A 70 -33.41 8.15 26.62
N VAL A 71 -33.06 6.88 26.86
CA VAL A 71 -33.35 5.75 25.96
C VAL A 71 -34.34 4.77 26.58
N THR A 72 -35.04 4.03 25.72
CA THR A 72 -35.88 2.92 26.15
C THR A 72 -35.03 1.71 26.57
N LEU A 73 -35.58 0.80 27.37
CA LEU A 73 -34.87 -0.43 27.78
C LEU A 73 -34.42 -1.28 26.59
N GLU A 74 -35.25 -1.39 25.54
CA GLU A 74 -34.91 -2.10 24.31
C GLU A 74 -33.70 -1.46 23.58
N GLN A 75 -33.64 -0.13 23.58
CA GLN A 75 -32.52 0.61 22.99
C GLN A 75 -31.24 0.43 23.81
N GLU A 76 -31.35 0.42 25.13
CA GLU A 76 -30.23 0.17 26.03
C GLU A 76 -29.63 -1.23 25.85
N GLU A 77 -30.45 -2.27 25.78
CA GLU A 77 -29.98 -3.64 25.51
C GLU A 77 -29.30 -3.75 24.14
N ARG A 78 -29.85 -3.06 23.13
CA ARG A 78 -29.25 -3.02 21.79
C ARG A 78 -27.89 -2.31 21.77
N ILE A 79 -27.74 -1.23 22.56
CA ILE A 79 -26.46 -0.52 22.71
C ILE A 79 -25.45 -1.43 23.40
N ARG A 80 -25.81 -2.04 24.53
CA ARG A 80 -24.93 -2.96 25.27
C ARG A 80 -24.50 -4.18 24.45
N ALA A 81 -25.43 -4.77 23.70
CA ALA A 81 -25.11 -5.91 22.82
C ALA A 81 -24.10 -5.52 21.73
N ARG A 82 -24.24 -4.32 21.16
CA ARG A 82 -23.32 -3.79 20.15
C ARG A 82 -21.94 -3.49 20.75
N GLU A 83 -21.88 -2.93 21.95
CA GLU A 83 -20.61 -2.65 22.64
C GLU A 83 -19.86 -3.94 22.97
N ALA A 84 -20.57 -4.96 23.49
CA ALA A 84 -19.99 -6.27 23.75
C ALA A 84 -19.48 -6.95 22.46
N GLU A 85 -20.18 -6.77 21.34
CA GLU A 85 -19.70 -7.25 20.04
C GLU A 85 -18.45 -6.50 19.57
N LEU A 86 -18.44 -5.16 19.72
CA LEU A 86 -17.27 -4.34 19.38
C LEU A 86 -16.05 -4.71 20.24
N GLU A 87 -16.24 -4.94 21.54
CA GLU A 87 -15.20 -5.39 22.46
C GLU A 87 -14.67 -6.78 22.07
N ARG A 88 -15.55 -7.69 21.66
CA ARG A 88 -15.13 -9.00 21.14
C ARG A 88 -14.31 -8.87 19.86
N ILE A 89 -14.73 -8.00 18.94
CA ILE A 89 -14.01 -7.74 17.68
C ILE A 89 -12.66 -7.07 17.98
N SER A 90 -12.58 -6.12 18.91
CA SER A 90 -11.32 -5.46 19.27
C SER A 90 -10.34 -6.44 19.92
N ALA A 91 -10.79 -7.26 20.87
CA ALA A 91 -9.95 -8.29 21.48
C ALA A 91 -9.44 -9.32 20.45
N GLN A 92 -10.29 -9.68 19.47
CA GLN A 92 -9.88 -10.55 18.37
C GLN A 92 -8.90 -9.86 17.40
N ALA A 93 -9.07 -8.56 17.16
CA ALA A 93 -8.19 -7.77 16.32
C ALA A 93 -6.80 -7.59 16.95
N GLU A 94 -6.71 -7.36 18.26
CA GLU A 94 -5.46 -7.29 19.01
C GLU A 94 -4.66 -8.60 18.95
N LEU A 95 -5.34 -9.75 19.01
CA LEU A 95 -4.72 -11.06 18.82
C LEU A 95 -4.30 -11.32 17.35
N GLY A 96 -4.89 -10.60 16.39
CA GLY A 96 -4.67 -10.75 14.95
C GLY A 96 -3.59 -9.84 14.36
N THR A 97 -3.22 -8.75 15.03
CA THR A 97 -2.18 -7.82 14.59
C THR A 97 -0.79 -8.43 14.80
N GLN A 98 -0.32 -9.18 13.81
CA GLN A 98 1.06 -9.64 13.77
C GLN A 98 1.99 -8.51 13.32
N ASP A 99 2.27 -7.59 14.23
CA ASP A 99 3.25 -6.53 14.01
C ASP A 99 4.59 -7.13 13.54
N GLY A 100 5.19 -6.50 12.54
CA GLY A 100 6.43 -6.98 11.93
C GLY A 100 6.31 -8.26 11.08
N ARG A 101 5.10 -8.78 10.79
CA ARG A 101 4.93 -9.92 9.86
C ARG A 101 5.50 -9.62 8.48
N GLU A 102 5.26 -8.42 7.95
CA GLU A 102 5.78 -8.01 6.65
C GLU A 102 7.31 -8.00 6.67
N GLN A 103 7.91 -7.40 7.69
CA GLN A 103 9.36 -7.36 7.85
C GLN A 103 9.96 -8.76 7.92
N ARG A 104 9.44 -9.64 8.79
CA ARG A 104 9.89 -11.04 8.90
C ARG A 104 9.73 -11.80 7.58
N THR A 105 8.61 -11.61 6.90
CA THR A 105 8.37 -12.25 5.60
C THR A 105 9.38 -11.76 4.56
N ARG A 106 9.70 -10.47 4.55
CA ARG A 106 10.70 -9.88 3.67
C ARG A 106 12.10 -10.38 3.96
N GLU A 107 12.47 -10.51 5.23
CA GLU A 107 13.74 -11.08 5.68
C GLU A 107 13.88 -12.53 5.20
N VAL A 108 12.90 -13.39 5.49
CA VAL A 108 12.87 -14.78 5.04
C VAL A 108 12.92 -14.89 3.51
N ALA A 109 12.18 -14.04 2.79
CA ALA A 109 12.21 -14.02 1.33
C ALA A 109 13.58 -13.59 0.78
N ALA A 110 14.23 -12.61 1.41
CA ALA A 110 15.56 -12.14 1.03
C ALA A 110 16.61 -13.23 1.28
N GLU A 111 16.57 -13.91 2.41
CA GLU A 111 17.43 -15.05 2.73
C GLU A 111 17.23 -16.20 1.75
N GLY A 112 15.98 -16.61 1.51
CA GLY A 112 15.66 -17.65 0.54
C GLY A 112 16.11 -17.28 -0.87
N SER A 113 16.04 -16.00 -1.26
CA SER A 113 16.58 -15.55 -2.54
C SER A 113 18.11 -15.62 -2.60
N LYS A 114 18.82 -15.27 -1.52
CA LYS A 114 20.29 -15.39 -1.45
C LYS A 114 20.71 -16.85 -1.56
N GLN A 115 20.02 -17.74 -0.85
CA GLN A 115 20.30 -19.18 -0.88
C GLN A 115 20.10 -19.76 -2.28
N ARG A 116 18.94 -19.51 -2.91
CA ARG A 116 18.68 -19.98 -4.29
C ARG A 116 19.72 -19.47 -5.29
N ARG A 117 20.17 -18.22 -5.14
CA ARG A 117 21.24 -17.66 -5.99
C ARG A 117 22.56 -18.39 -5.79
N ARG A 118 22.96 -18.64 -4.54
CA ARG A 118 24.17 -19.41 -4.22
C ARG A 118 24.11 -20.83 -4.79
N GLU A 119 22.99 -21.52 -4.63
CA GLU A 119 22.79 -22.87 -5.19
C GLU A 119 22.84 -22.88 -6.72
N PHE A 120 22.28 -21.86 -7.38
CA PHE A 120 22.40 -21.70 -8.83
C PHE A 120 23.85 -21.45 -9.26
N GLN A 121 24.56 -20.57 -8.54
CA GLN A 121 25.97 -20.26 -8.79
C GLN A 121 26.87 -21.49 -8.59
N LYS A 122 26.66 -22.28 -7.53
CA LYS A 122 27.35 -23.57 -7.33
C LYS A 122 27.11 -24.57 -8.47
N ARG A 123 25.91 -24.60 -9.05
CA ARG A 123 25.65 -25.44 -10.24
C ARG A 123 26.31 -24.87 -11.49
N ALA A 124 26.33 -23.56 -11.64
CA ALA A 124 27.03 -22.89 -12.74
C ALA A 124 28.55 -23.11 -12.66
N ALA A 125 29.10 -23.27 -11.45
CA ALA A 125 30.52 -23.55 -11.20
C ALA A 125 31.05 -24.80 -11.92
N THR A 126 30.18 -25.77 -12.23
CA THR A 126 30.56 -26.95 -13.01
C THR A 126 30.96 -26.61 -14.45
N VAL A 127 30.42 -25.53 -15.01
CA VAL A 127 30.71 -25.06 -16.38
C VAL A 127 31.66 -23.88 -16.36
N ASP A 128 31.45 -22.94 -15.45
CA ASP A 128 32.26 -21.74 -15.26
C ASP A 128 32.76 -21.67 -13.81
N PRO A 129 33.99 -22.12 -13.51
CA PRO A 129 34.57 -22.08 -12.17
C PRO A 129 34.56 -20.69 -11.52
N MET A 130 34.49 -19.60 -12.31
CA MET A 130 34.43 -18.22 -11.77
C MET A 130 33.05 -17.86 -11.23
N ALA A 131 32.02 -18.65 -11.54
CA ALA A 131 30.68 -18.49 -10.98
C ALA A 131 30.53 -19.09 -9.57
N ASP A 132 31.51 -19.85 -9.08
CA ASP A 132 31.49 -20.44 -7.74
C ASP A 132 31.45 -19.34 -6.65
N PRO A 133 30.42 -19.32 -5.78
CA PRO A 133 30.35 -18.34 -4.71
C PRO A 133 31.38 -18.55 -3.59
N GLU A 134 32.04 -19.72 -3.53
CA GLU A 134 33.04 -20.07 -2.51
C GLU A 134 34.47 -19.92 -3.02
N ARG A 135 34.68 -19.63 -4.31
CA ARG A 135 36.00 -19.37 -4.87
C ARG A 135 36.47 -17.96 -4.51
N ASP A 136 37.71 -17.86 -4.04
CA ASP A 136 38.39 -16.59 -3.78
C ASP A 136 38.57 -15.75 -5.05
N ASP A 137 38.86 -14.45 -4.90
CA ASP A 137 39.15 -13.60 -6.06
C ASP A 137 40.46 -14.07 -6.72
N PRO A 138 40.47 -14.44 -8.01
CA PRO A 138 41.66 -14.95 -8.68
C PRO A 138 42.83 -13.94 -8.68
N ARG A 139 42.55 -12.65 -8.48
CA ARG A 139 43.60 -11.63 -8.35
C ARG A 139 44.47 -11.82 -7.11
N ALA A 140 43.98 -12.52 -6.08
CA ALA A 140 44.75 -12.83 -4.89
C ALA A 140 45.80 -13.93 -5.12
N GLU A 141 45.65 -14.72 -6.19
CA GLU A 141 46.57 -15.82 -6.54
C GLU A 141 47.73 -15.36 -7.43
N LEU A 142 47.64 -14.17 -8.03
CA LEU A 142 48.67 -13.61 -8.90
C LEU A 142 49.82 -12.98 -8.13
N SER A 143 51.03 -13.06 -8.69
CA SER A 143 52.14 -12.23 -8.22
C SER A 143 51.84 -10.74 -8.44
N GLN A 144 52.58 -9.88 -7.73
CA GLN A 144 52.39 -8.42 -7.83
C GLN A 144 52.63 -7.90 -9.26
N ASP A 145 53.62 -8.45 -9.97
CA ASP A 145 53.96 -8.07 -11.33
C ASP A 145 52.90 -8.53 -12.35
N GLU A 146 52.40 -9.77 -12.20
CA GLU A 146 51.30 -10.27 -13.01
C GLU A 146 50.03 -9.44 -12.79
N LEU A 147 49.71 -9.14 -11.53
CA LEU A 147 48.55 -8.33 -11.18
C LEU A 147 48.65 -6.90 -11.73
N ALA A 148 49.85 -6.30 -11.72
CA ALA A 148 50.09 -4.99 -12.33
C ALA A 148 49.85 -5.03 -13.85
N THR A 149 50.30 -6.09 -14.51
CA THR A 149 50.14 -6.27 -15.95
C THR A 149 48.67 -6.51 -16.31
N VAL A 150 47.97 -7.38 -15.58
CA VAL A 150 46.52 -7.61 -15.70
C VAL A 150 45.74 -6.31 -15.52
N ASN A 151 46.09 -5.50 -14.52
CA ASN A 151 45.41 -4.23 -14.26
C ASN A 151 45.62 -3.19 -15.36
N THR A 152 46.77 -3.24 -16.04
CA THR A 152 47.08 -2.37 -17.19
C THR A 152 46.24 -2.77 -18.41
N GLU A 153 46.16 -4.05 -18.72
CA GLU A 153 45.31 -4.53 -19.82
C GLU A 153 43.81 -4.37 -19.51
N ALA A 154 43.40 -4.53 -18.25
CA ALA A 154 42.03 -4.27 -17.83
C ALA A 154 41.62 -2.81 -18.04
N ASP A 155 42.50 -1.85 -17.75
CA ASP A 155 42.26 -0.42 -18.05
C ASP A 155 42.09 -0.22 -19.56
N ARG A 156 43.00 -0.81 -20.35
CA ARG A 156 42.95 -0.71 -21.81
C ARG A 156 41.66 -1.28 -22.38
N LEU A 157 41.20 -2.43 -21.90
CA LEU A 157 39.96 -3.06 -22.35
C LEU A 157 38.72 -2.28 -21.88
N ALA A 158 38.74 -1.71 -20.68
CA ALA A 158 37.63 -0.89 -20.17
C ALA A 158 37.33 0.33 -21.05
N THR A 159 38.33 0.86 -21.76
CA THR A 159 38.13 1.95 -22.74
C THR A 159 37.51 1.50 -24.07
N ARG A 160 37.43 0.18 -24.33
CA ARG A 160 37.02 -0.39 -25.61
C ARG A 160 35.72 -1.18 -25.56
N VAL A 161 35.31 -1.62 -24.37
CA VAL A 161 34.09 -2.41 -24.18
C VAL A 161 33.15 -1.67 -23.23
N ASP A 162 32.00 -1.24 -23.77
CA ASP A 162 30.99 -0.53 -23.00
C ASP A 162 30.26 -1.46 -22.01
N GLY A 163 29.87 -0.90 -20.87
CA GLY A 163 29.04 -1.60 -19.87
C GLY A 163 29.81 -2.52 -18.92
N TRP A 164 31.15 -2.59 -19.02
CA TRP A 164 31.98 -3.39 -18.13
C TRP A 164 32.92 -2.51 -17.31
N SER A 165 33.00 -2.78 -16.00
CA SER A 165 33.95 -2.08 -15.14
C SER A 165 35.35 -2.69 -15.28
N ARG A 166 36.39 -1.84 -15.15
CA ARG A 166 37.79 -2.29 -15.07
C ARG A 166 37.98 -3.43 -14.07
N ALA A 167 37.33 -3.37 -12.91
CA ALA A 167 37.43 -4.42 -11.88
C ALA A 167 36.85 -5.76 -12.35
N ALA A 168 35.72 -5.75 -13.07
CA ALA A 168 35.13 -6.97 -13.63
C ALA A 168 36.04 -7.58 -14.71
N ILE A 169 36.64 -6.74 -15.55
CA ILE A 169 37.59 -7.17 -16.59
C ILE A 169 38.86 -7.74 -15.95
N SER A 170 39.45 -7.02 -14.99
CA SER A 170 40.64 -7.45 -14.24
C SER A 170 40.42 -8.81 -13.57
N ARG A 171 39.25 -9.04 -12.94
CA ARG A 171 38.91 -10.33 -12.34
C ARG A 171 38.86 -11.46 -13.38
N ARG A 172 38.25 -11.22 -14.56
CA ARG A 172 38.21 -12.23 -15.63
C ARG A 172 39.57 -12.53 -16.23
N LEU A 173 40.38 -11.50 -16.48
CA LEU A 173 41.76 -11.67 -16.96
C LEU A 173 42.58 -12.46 -15.95
N ALA A 174 42.50 -12.12 -14.66
CA ALA A 174 43.19 -12.85 -13.61
C ALA A 174 42.74 -14.32 -13.54
N GLY A 175 41.44 -14.58 -13.65
CA GLY A 175 40.92 -15.95 -13.70
C GLY A 175 41.53 -16.77 -14.84
N ALA A 176 41.58 -16.22 -16.05
CA ALA A 176 42.17 -16.90 -17.20
C ALA A 176 43.68 -17.17 -17.02
N VAL A 177 44.42 -16.23 -16.42
CA VAL A 177 45.86 -16.39 -16.14
C VAL A 177 46.11 -17.45 -15.07
N VAL A 178 45.32 -17.45 -13.99
CA VAL A 178 45.37 -18.48 -12.94
C VAL A 178 45.06 -19.87 -13.49
N ASP A 179 44.12 -19.96 -14.44
CA ASP A 179 43.80 -21.21 -15.14
C ASP A 179 44.88 -21.63 -16.16
N GLY A 180 46.01 -20.90 -16.23
CA GLY A 180 47.19 -21.24 -17.04
C GLY A 180 47.22 -20.65 -18.45
N THR A 181 46.30 -19.74 -18.77
CA THR A 181 46.29 -19.05 -20.06
C THR A 181 47.35 -17.94 -20.07
N ASP A 182 48.15 -17.85 -21.13
CA ASP A 182 49.07 -16.72 -21.27
C ASP A 182 48.30 -15.39 -21.35
N LEU A 183 48.91 -14.30 -20.89
CA LEU A 183 48.23 -13.01 -20.78
C LEU A 183 47.67 -12.52 -22.13
N THR A 184 48.39 -12.74 -23.24
CA THR A 184 47.95 -12.24 -24.55
C THR A 184 46.71 -12.98 -25.05
N SER A 185 46.70 -14.31 -24.91
CA SER A 185 45.54 -15.14 -25.22
C SER A 185 44.36 -14.84 -24.28
N ALA A 186 44.64 -14.60 -22.98
CA ALA A 186 43.64 -14.22 -22.01
C ALA A 186 42.96 -12.89 -22.39
N VAL A 187 43.72 -11.88 -22.82
CA VAL A 187 43.19 -10.58 -23.26
C VAL A 187 42.30 -10.72 -24.48
N VAL A 188 42.72 -11.47 -25.51
CA VAL A 188 41.91 -11.70 -26.71
C VAL A 188 40.61 -12.41 -26.37
N ARG A 189 40.70 -13.52 -25.62
CA ARG A 189 39.55 -14.31 -25.21
C ARG A 189 38.55 -13.49 -24.41
N VAL A 190 39.01 -12.80 -23.36
CA VAL A 190 38.14 -11.97 -22.52
C VAL A 190 37.52 -10.84 -23.34
N PHE A 191 38.26 -10.20 -24.24
CA PHE A 191 37.70 -9.16 -25.11
C PHE A 191 36.57 -9.70 -26.00
N GLU A 192 36.77 -10.85 -26.65
CA GLU A 192 35.74 -11.48 -27.49
C GLU A 192 34.50 -11.90 -26.68
N GLU A 193 34.71 -12.52 -25.52
CA GLU A 193 33.63 -12.88 -24.60
C GLU A 193 32.83 -11.65 -24.16
N LEU A 194 33.48 -10.54 -23.82
CA LEU A 194 32.80 -9.33 -23.38
C LEU A 194 32.03 -8.62 -24.50
N GLN A 195 32.50 -8.72 -25.74
CA GLN A 195 31.84 -8.15 -26.92
C GLN A 195 30.63 -8.98 -27.37
N THR A 196 30.71 -10.31 -27.22
CA THR A 196 29.63 -11.24 -27.61
C THR A 196 28.66 -11.55 -26.48
N ALA A 197 29.03 -11.23 -25.23
CA ALA A 197 28.13 -11.38 -24.09
C ALA A 197 26.86 -10.54 -24.32
N PRO A 198 25.66 -11.14 -24.20
CA PRO A 198 24.43 -10.35 -24.18
C PRO A 198 24.57 -9.34 -23.04
N GLY A 199 24.54 -8.04 -23.39
CA GLY A 199 24.88 -6.95 -22.49
C GLY A 199 24.28 -7.12 -21.10
N VAL A 200 25.11 -6.91 -20.08
CA VAL A 200 24.70 -6.92 -18.68
C VAL A 200 23.51 -5.96 -18.50
N PRO A 201 22.45 -6.35 -17.78
CA PRO A 201 21.30 -5.49 -17.56
C PRO A 201 21.75 -4.16 -16.92
N CYS A 202 21.44 -3.08 -17.61
CA CYS A 202 21.56 -1.69 -17.17
C CYS A 202 21.02 -1.52 -15.73
N PRO A 203 21.67 -0.73 -14.85
CA PRO A 203 21.08 -0.36 -13.56
C PRO A 203 19.68 0.24 -13.77
N SER A 204 18.73 -0.21 -12.96
CA SER A 204 17.30 0.04 -13.05
C SER A 204 16.91 1.52 -13.02
N THR A 205 17.06 2.25 -14.13
CA THR A 205 16.52 3.62 -14.27
C THR A 205 15.98 3.97 -15.67
N LEU A 206 15.97 3.05 -16.63
CA LEU A 206 15.36 3.30 -17.94
C LEU A 206 14.20 2.34 -18.19
N SER A 207 13.03 2.90 -18.53
CA SER A 207 11.81 2.19 -18.86
C SER A 207 12.06 1.18 -19.99
N ARG A 208 11.87 -0.11 -19.72
CA ARG A 208 11.86 -1.15 -20.76
C ARG A 208 10.78 -0.83 -21.78
N THR A 209 11.15 -0.52 -23.02
CA THR A 209 10.27 -0.82 -24.15
C THR A 209 10.16 -2.34 -24.21
N SER A 210 9.01 -2.88 -23.80
CA SER A 210 8.75 -4.32 -23.90
C SER A 210 8.84 -4.74 -25.37
N ILE A 211 9.80 -5.59 -25.73
CA ILE A 211 9.73 -6.32 -26.99
C ILE A 211 8.65 -7.37 -26.80
N ALA A 212 7.47 -7.10 -27.38
CA ALA A 212 6.41 -8.10 -27.49
C ALA A 212 6.80 -9.09 -28.58
N ALA A 213 7.46 -10.18 -28.21
CA ALA A 213 7.59 -11.34 -29.07
C ALA A 213 6.20 -12.00 -29.21
N ARG A 214 5.46 -11.62 -30.26
CA ARG A 214 4.19 -12.25 -30.61
C ARG A 214 4.47 -13.61 -31.25
N SER A 215 4.70 -14.64 -30.44
CA SER A 215 4.74 -16.01 -30.93
C SER A 215 3.31 -16.49 -31.19
N ARG A 216 3.02 -16.86 -32.44
CA ARG A 216 1.77 -17.54 -32.81
C ARG A 216 2.01 -19.03 -32.60
N SER A 217 1.58 -19.58 -31.47
CA SER A 217 1.61 -21.01 -31.23
C SER A 217 0.72 -21.72 -32.26
N LYS A 218 1.32 -22.50 -33.16
CA LYS A 218 0.56 -23.51 -33.92
C LYS A 218 0.24 -24.64 -32.95
N VAL A 219 -1.03 -24.99 -32.81
CA VAL A 219 -1.49 -26.14 -32.02
C VAL A 219 -0.92 -27.41 -32.68
N VAL A 220 0.06 -28.05 -32.04
CA VAL A 220 0.71 -29.28 -32.53
C VAL A 220 0.00 -30.54 -32.04
N TRP A 221 -1.01 -30.43 -31.17
CA TRP A 221 -1.67 -31.60 -30.61
C TRP A 221 -3.20 -31.49 -30.65
N ARG A 222 -3.85 -32.45 -31.34
CA ARG A 222 -5.29 -32.69 -31.27
C ARG A 222 -5.55 -33.85 -30.31
N PRO A 223 -6.34 -33.68 -29.24
CA PRO A 223 -6.81 -34.80 -28.45
C PRO A 223 -7.79 -35.62 -29.28
N SER A 224 -7.44 -36.86 -29.60
CA SER A 224 -8.40 -37.88 -30.02
C SER A 224 -8.99 -38.54 -28.78
N GLY A 225 -10.13 -38.04 -28.29
CA GLY A 225 -10.89 -38.76 -27.26
C GLY A 225 -11.80 -37.88 -26.40
N THR A 226 -13.10 -38.15 -26.47
CA THR A 226 -14.17 -37.45 -25.75
C THR A 226 -14.46 -38.14 -24.42
N VAL A 227 -13.63 -38.03 -23.38
CA VAL A 227 -14.06 -38.46 -22.03
C VAL A 227 -13.36 -37.68 -20.92
N ILE A 228 -13.95 -36.59 -20.45
CA ILE A 228 -13.92 -36.24 -19.01
C ILE A 228 -15.33 -35.75 -18.63
N ARG A 229 -16.13 -36.66 -18.08
CA ARG A 229 -17.46 -36.38 -17.52
C ARG A 229 -17.29 -35.82 -16.11
N ARG A 230 -17.83 -34.62 -15.83
CA ARG A 230 -17.86 -34.04 -14.48
C ARG A 230 -18.68 -34.94 -13.54
N PRO A 231 -18.27 -35.17 -12.28
CA PRO A 231 -19.12 -35.87 -11.32
C PRO A 231 -20.27 -34.94 -10.87
N SER A 232 -21.50 -35.41 -11.06
CA SER A 232 -22.71 -34.82 -10.50
C SER A 232 -22.78 -35.12 -9.00
N ASN A 233 -22.82 -34.06 -8.17
CA ASN A 233 -23.14 -34.17 -6.75
C ASN A 233 -24.60 -34.61 -6.61
N LYS A 234 -24.84 -35.70 -5.87
CA LYS A 234 -26.19 -36.22 -5.60
C LYS A 234 -26.55 -35.86 -4.16
N SER A 235 -27.54 -34.99 -4.01
CA SER A 235 -28.27 -34.75 -2.76
C SER A 235 -29.19 -35.93 -2.47
N GLY A 236 -29.24 -36.35 -1.22
CA GLY A 236 -30.07 -37.45 -0.70
C GLY A 236 -29.59 -37.82 0.69
#